data_AF-A0A9D4D368-F1
#
_entry.id   AF-A0A9D4D368-F1
#
_cell.length_a   1.000
_cell.length_b   1.000
_cell.length_c   1.000
_cell.angle_alpha   90.00
_cell.angle_beta   90.00
_cell.angle_gamma   90.00
#
_symmetry.space_group_name_H-M   'P 1'
#
loop_
_entity.id
_entity.type
_entity.pdbx_description
1 polymer ?
#
loop_
_entity_poly.entity_id
_entity_poly.type
_entity_poly.pdbx_seq_one_letter_code
_entity_poly.pdbx_strand_id
1 'polypeptide(L)'
;MKVVMWIVLEGIACGLSSGWDMRMGYVCGAYGWSIELNMRVGYLGGLGGWKIMVVYVCAARGDGMWVEHDGGVGGWSMRVRYRD
;
A
#
# COMPACT_ATOMS: atom_id res chain seq x y z
N MET A 1 19.00 -18.60 -2.53
CA MET A 1 17.81 -17.85 -2.04
C MET A 1 17.15 -17.16 -3.22
N LYS A 2 15.82 -17.20 -3.32
CA LYS A 2 15.08 -16.47 -4.36
C LYS A 2 14.31 -15.34 -3.69
N VAL A 3 14.61 -14.11 -4.10
CA VAL A 3 13.83 -12.91 -3.77
C VAL A 3 13.01 -12.61 -5.01
N VAL A 4 11.70 -12.42 -4.84
CA VAL A 4 10.81 -12.02 -5.92
C VAL A 4 10.39 -10.58 -5.65
N MET A 5 10.70 -9.70 -6.60
CA MET A 5 10.21 -8.33 -6.65
C MET A 5 9.17 -8.22 -7.75
N TRP A 6 8.06 -7.54 -7.48
CA TRP A 6 7.05 -7.26 -8.48
C TRP A 6 6.50 -5.85 -8.32
N ILE A 7 6.07 -5.26 -9.44
CA ILE A 7 5.39 -3.98 -9.51
C ILE A 7 4.18 -4.17 -10.40
N VAL A 8 3.01 -3.71 -9.94
CA VAL A 8 1.76 -3.66 -10.69
C VAL A 8 1.26 -2.22 -10.67
N LEU A 9 0.97 -1.68 -11.85
CA LEU A 9 0.33 -0.38 -12.04
C LEU A 9 -1.09 -0.63 -12.55
N GLU A 10 -2.10 -0.24 -11.78
CA GLU A 10 -3.51 -0.40 -12.17
C GLU A 10 -4.25 0.94 -12.14
N GLY A 11 -5.05 1.19 -13.19
CA GLY A 11 -5.96 2.33 -13.27
C GLY A 11 -5.33 3.65 -13.69
N ILE A 12 -5.75 4.15 -14.86
CA ILE A 12 -5.94 5.58 -15.11
C ILE A 12 -7.44 5.73 -15.30
N ALA A 13 -8.16 6.14 -14.26
CA ALA A 13 -9.58 6.45 -14.42
C ALA A 13 -9.72 7.82 -15.13
N CYS A 14 -10.23 7.83 -16.35
CA CYS A 14 -10.56 9.07 -17.08
C CYS A 14 -12.01 9.46 -16.76
N GLY A 15 -12.21 10.47 -15.90
CA GLY A 15 -13.54 10.99 -15.51
C GLY A 15 -13.48 11.76 -14.17
N LEU A 16 -14.61 12.30 -13.70
CA LEU A 16 -14.80 13.11 -12.46
C LEU A 16 -14.25 12.49 -11.15
N SER A 17 -13.71 11.28 -11.21
CA SER A 17 -13.00 10.58 -10.16
C SER A 17 -11.70 9.96 -10.70
N SER A 18 -10.78 10.79 -11.18
CA SER A 18 -9.51 10.34 -11.74
C SER A 18 -8.53 9.94 -10.65
N GLY A 19 -7.84 8.82 -10.85
CA GLY A 19 -6.86 8.31 -9.91
C GLY A 19 -6.02 7.19 -10.51
N TRP A 20 -4.88 6.93 -9.86
CA TRP A 20 -3.94 5.86 -10.17
C TRP A 20 -3.60 5.05 -8.93
N ASP A 21 -3.52 3.73 -9.13
CA ASP A 21 -3.12 2.76 -8.13
C ASP A 21 -1.77 2.13 -8.52
N MET A 22 -0.84 2.09 -7.57
CA MET A 22 0.45 1.42 -7.69
C MET A 22 0.61 0.42 -6.57
N ARG A 23 1.05 -0.80 -6.91
CA ARG A 23 1.39 -1.84 -5.95
C ARG A 23 2.81 -2.32 -6.21
N MET A 24 3.61 -2.39 -5.17
CA MET A 24 4.97 -2.91 -5.22
C MET A 24 5.16 -3.92 -4.10
N GLY A 25 5.72 -5.08 -4.40
CA GLY A 25 5.96 -6.12 -3.40
C GLY A 25 7.33 -6.77 -3.50
N TYR A 26 7.83 -7.17 -2.33
CA TYR A 26 9.04 -7.96 -2.16
C TYR A 26 8.72 -9.18 -1.31
N VAL A 27 9.10 -10.37 -1.78
CA VAL A 27 8.93 -11.62 -1.03
C VAL A 27 10.26 -12.35 -0.93
N CYS A 28 10.70 -12.66 0.28
CA CYS A 28 11.88 -13.47 0.54
C CYS A 28 11.48 -14.87 1.01
N GLY A 29 11.55 -15.85 0.10
CA GLY A 29 11.05 -17.21 0.33
C GLY A 29 11.81 -18.04 1.36
N ALA A 30 13.01 -17.62 1.80
CA ALA A 30 13.82 -18.37 2.76
C ALA A 30 13.63 -17.94 4.22
N TYR A 31 13.20 -16.70 4.45
CA TYR A 31 13.00 -16.14 5.79
C TYR A 31 11.53 -15.87 6.09
N GLY A 32 10.64 -16.23 5.16
CA GLY A 32 9.20 -16.07 5.29
C GLY A 32 8.83 -14.64 5.63
N TRP A 33 9.43 -13.63 5.01
CA TRP A 33 8.98 -12.26 5.15
C TRP A 33 8.61 -11.67 3.80
N SER A 34 7.58 -10.83 3.80
CA SER A 34 7.11 -10.08 2.65
C SER A 34 6.82 -8.63 3.04
N ILE A 35 7.12 -7.73 2.11
CA ILE A 35 6.77 -6.31 2.21
C ILE A 35 5.91 -5.98 1.01
N GLU A 36 4.77 -5.34 1.24
CA GLU A 36 3.89 -4.85 0.19
C GLU A 36 3.61 -3.36 0.42
N LEU A 37 3.79 -2.57 -0.62
CA LEU A 37 3.55 -1.14 -0.63
C LEU A 37 2.49 -0.84 -1.68
N ASN A 38 1.37 -0.30 -1.21
CA ASN A 38 0.21 0.05 -2.03
C ASN A 38 -0.02 1.55 -1.94
N MET A 39 0.02 2.23 -3.07
CA MET A 39 -0.21 3.66 -3.18
C MET A 39 -1.40 3.91 -4.09
N ARG A 40 -2.36 4.68 -3.59
CA ARG A 40 -3.54 5.14 -4.31
C ARG A 40 -3.58 6.65 -4.28
N VAL A 41 -3.68 7.28 -5.43
CA VAL A 41 -3.91 8.72 -5.54
C VAL A 41 -5.19 8.92 -6.34
N GLY A 42 -6.11 9.72 -5.83
CA GLY A 42 -7.38 9.94 -6.51
C GLY A 42 -8.06 11.25 -6.13
N TYR A 43 -8.85 11.77 -7.07
CA TYR A 43 -9.74 12.89 -6.85
C TYR A 43 -11.13 12.34 -6.50
N LEU A 44 -11.46 12.24 -5.21
CA LEU A 44 -12.79 11.85 -4.76
C LEU A 44 -13.62 13.11 -4.50
N GLY A 45 -14.64 13.36 -5.34
CA GLY A 45 -15.61 14.43 -5.12
C GLY A 45 -15.08 15.86 -5.30
N GLY A 46 -14.06 16.08 -6.13
CA GLY A 46 -13.48 17.41 -6.39
C GLY A 46 -12.40 17.87 -5.41
N LEU A 47 -12.09 17.07 -4.39
CA LEU A 47 -10.96 17.29 -3.49
C LEU A 47 -9.91 16.20 -3.74
N GLY A 48 -8.66 16.62 -3.97
CA GLY A 48 -7.54 15.70 -4.16
C GLY A 48 -7.23 14.95 -2.86
N GLY A 49 -7.09 13.63 -2.96
CA GLY A 49 -6.73 12.75 -1.85
C GLY A 49 -5.72 11.69 -2.26
N TRP A 50 -4.97 11.19 -1.29
CA TRP A 50 -4.01 10.13 -1.45
C TRP A 50 -4.07 9.17 -0.26
N LYS A 51 -3.72 7.92 -0.51
CA LYS A 51 -3.60 6.87 0.49
C LYS A 51 -2.39 6.01 0.16
N ILE A 52 -1.52 5.80 1.15
CA ILE A 52 -0.36 4.92 1.07
C ILE A 52 -0.51 3.88 2.18
N MET A 53 -0.37 2.61 1.84
CA MET A 53 -0.40 1.50 2.76
C MET A 53 0.87 0.69 2.61
N VAL A 54 1.60 0.50 3.70
CA VAL A 54 2.79 -0.36 3.77
C VAL A 54 2.48 -1.51 4.70
N VAL A 55 2.71 -2.72 4.23
CA VAL A 55 2.44 -3.96 4.95
C VAL A 55 3.74 -4.74 5.05
N TYR A 56 4.10 -5.10 6.28
CA TYR A 56 5.19 -6.00 6.59
C TYR A 56 4.59 -7.28 7.17
N VAL A 57 4.91 -8.43 6.61
CA VAL A 57 4.43 -9.73 7.11
C VAL A 57 5.62 -10.66 7.27
N CYS A 58 5.73 -11.29 8.44
CA CYS A 58 6.57 -12.48 8.65
C CYS A 58 5.69 -13.73 8.51
N ALA A 59 5.53 -14.24 7.29
CA ALA A 59 4.92 -15.53 6.98
C ALA A 59 5.43 -16.72 7.81
N ALA A 60 6.66 -16.66 8.37
CA ALA A 60 7.18 -17.70 9.25
C ALA A 60 6.49 -17.76 10.63
N ARG A 61 5.88 -16.66 11.09
CA ARG A 61 5.22 -16.57 12.41
C ARG A 61 3.77 -16.11 12.36
N GLY A 62 3.34 -15.54 11.22
CA GLY A 62 2.02 -14.92 11.09
C GLY A 62 1.98 -13.47 11.57
N ASP A 63 3.05 -13.02 12.23
CA ASP A 63 3.25 -11.65 12.70
C ASP A 63 3.24 -10.67 11.53
N GLY A 64 2.67 -9.49 11.76
CA GLY A 64 2.63 -8.45 10.74
C GLY A 64 2.42 -7.05 11.30
N MET A 65 2.85 -6.07 10.52
CA MET A 65 2.65 -4.65 10.79
C MET A 65 2.02 -4.00 9.56
N TRP A 66 0.95 -3.24 9.78
CA TRP A 66 0.27 -2.46 8.74
C TRP A 66 0.38 -0.99 9.11
N VAL A 67 0.94 -0.21 8.20
CA VAL A 67 0.98 1.24 8.29
C VAL A 67 0.15 1.81 7.18
N GLU A 68 -0.90 2.55 7.52
CA GLU A 68 -1.75 3.26 6.58
C GLU A 68 -1.60 4.75 6.82
N HIS A 69 -1.23 5.47 5.76
CA HIS A 69 -1.27 6.91 5.68
C HIS A 69 -2.35 7.30 4.68
N ASP A 70 -3.22 8.22 5.07
CA ASP A 70 -4.20 8.81 4.16
C ASP A 70 -4.24 10.31 4.37
N GLY A 71 -4.56 11.06 3.32
CA GLY A 71 -4.60 12.51 3.42
C GLY A 71 -5.17 13.18 2.18
N GLY A 72 -5.51 14.45 2.34
CA GLY A 72 -6.05 15.30 1.29
C GLY A 72 -6.12 16.76 1.73
N VAL A 73 -6.86 17.57 0.98
CA VAL A 73 -6.96 19.03 1.20
C VAL A 73 -7.39 19.41 2.63
N GLY A 74 -8.11 18.52 3.33
CA GLY A 74 -8.63 18.75 4.69
C GLY A 74 -7.76 18.20 5.84
N GLY A 75 -6.60 17.60 5.55
CA GLY A 75 -5.73 17.02 6.58
C GLY A 75 -5.20 15.63 6.23
N TRP A 76 -4.44 15.04 7.14
CA TRP A 76 -3.85 13.71 6.99
C TRP A 76 -4.01 12.89 8.26
N SER A 77 -4.01 11.57 8.11
CA SER A 77 -4.07 10.61 9.20
C SER A 77 -3.04 9.48 9.00
N MET A 78 -2.61 8.89 10.11
CA MET A 78 -1.73 7.72 10.14
C MET A 78 -2.30 6.70 11.09
N ARG A 79 -2.31 5.43 10.67
CA ARG A 79 -2.75 4.30 11.48
C ARG A 79 -1.72 3.19 11.42
N VAL A 80 -1.32 2.71 12.59
CA VAL A 80 -0.41 1.56 12.73
C VAL A 80 -1.15 0.43 13.41
N ARG A 81 -1.05 -0.78 12.85
CA ARG A 81 -1.59 -2.00 13.43
C ARG A 81 -0.51 -3.05 13.50
N TYR A 82 -0.54 -3.83 14.57
CA TYR A 82 0.32 -4.98 14.77
C TYR A 82 -0.54 -6.22 14.90
N ARG A 83 -0.01 -7.34 14.45
CA ARG A 83 -0.52 -8.68 14.68
C ARG A 83 0.66 -9.47 15.18
N ASP A 84 0.49 -10.02 16.36
CA ASP A 84 1.36 -11.02 16.99
C ASP A 84 0.76 -12.42 16.80
#